data_AF-A0A4Y7ZJC6-F1
#
_entry.id   AF-A0A4Y7ZJC6-F1
#
_cell.length_a   1.000
_cell.length_b   1.000
_cell.length_c   1.000
_cell.angle_alpha   90.00
_cell.angle_beta   90.00
_cell.angle_gamma   90.00
#
_symmetry.space_group_name_H-M   'P 1'
#
loop_
_entity.id
_entity.type
_entity.pdbx_description
1 polymer ?
#
loop_
_entity_poly.entity_id
_entity_poly.type
_entity_poly.pdbx_seq_one_letter_code
_entity_poly.pdbx_strand_id
1 'polypeptide(L)'
;MSVFSLIPFGFRVSDQKLVDVSEVKRGKRCGCICPSCKTELIARQGAINEWCFAHVSKGGADSVKNECAFSFWVSVVLMAKQIILNAKSIRVPELKLYTNQAESIPITSEKTLSFDNVEVEQRLLSIHFDVIIKLENYSIAIIFSTPERQADLSDFNIFKSSTIGILEIPLSKTDSLLSQRNIAGKYSEILSEYILGNAANKKWLYHPRKSLIEKKKGLQLFLERPYFMVSEPTPIIEQPKRQIYNKPKEPIIRDRRTIYKTTYMPNALPEIQHSDYKDADNYKCIKCGSMWFGPHVCKTCNSHFYSVTYSKR
;
A
#
# COMPACT_ATOMS: atom_id res chain seq x y z
N MET A 1 15.04 4.61 -15.60
CA MET A 1 15.72 3.34 -15.29
C MET A 1 14.82 2.56 -14.34
N SER A 2 14.58 1.29 -14.62
CA SER A 2 13.63 0.43 -13.89
C SER A 2 14.01 0.33 -12.40
N VAL A 3 13.12 0.80 -11.52
CA VAL A 3 13.22 0.71 -10.04
C VAL A 3 13.03 -0.74 -9.54
N PHE A 4 12.66 -1.66 -10.42
CA PHE A 4 12.24 -3.03 -10.08
C PHE A 4 13.35 -3.99 -9.63
N SER A 5 14.59 -3.52 -9.44
CA SER A 5 15.72 -4.39 -9.01
C SER A 5 16.36 -3.98 -7.69
N LEU A 6 15.89 -2.91 -7.04
CA LEU A 6 16.45 -2.47 -5.76
C LEU A 6 15.78 -3.24 -4.61
N ILE A 7 16.54 -4.07 -3.90
CA ILE A 7 16.09 -4.72 -2.66
C ILE A 7 16.87 -4.07 -1.50
N PRO A 8 16.27 -3.18 -0.69
CA PRO A 8 16.98 -2.51 0.41
C PRO A 8 17.26 -3.43 1.62
N PHE A 9 16.42 -4.45 1.83
CA PHE A 9 16.50 -5.30 3.02
C PHE A 9 16.60 -6.78 2.65
N GLY A 10 17.55 -7.48 3.27
CA GLY A 10 17.79 -8.91 3.09
C GLY A 10 17.59 -9.66 4.40
N PHE A 11 17.21 -10.95 4.35
CA PHE A 11 17.09 -11.77 5.55
C PHE A 11 18.42 -12.44 5.85
N ARG A 12 19.06 -12.05 6.94
CA ARG A 12 20.33 -12.61 7.40
C ARG A 12 20.08 -13.90 8.18
N VAL A 13 20.70 -14.98 7.73
CA VAL A 13 20.43 -16.33 8.27
C VAL A 13 20.98 -16.51 9.68
N SER A 14 22.11 -15.90 10.01
CA SER A 14 22.81 -16.12 11.29
C SER A 14 22.01 -15.71 12.52
N ASP A 15 21.18 -14.67 12.40
CA ASP A 15 20.39 -14.12 13.51
C ASP A 15 18.89 -14.03 13.18
N GLN A 16 18.49 -14.53 12.01
CA GLN A 16 17.09 -14.58 11.55
C GLN A 16 16.40 -13.20 11.51
N LYS A 17 17.13 -12.16 11.08
CA LYS A 17 16.63 -10.78 11.00
C LYS A 17 16.63 -10.25 9.58
N LEU A 18 15.67 -9.40 9.27
CA LEU A 18 15.79 -8.46 8.15
C LEU A 18 16.87 -7.44 8.53
N VAL A 19 17.80 -7.21 7.63
CA VAL A 19 18.91 -6.27 7.85
C VAL A 19 19.03 -5.34 6.66
N ASP A 20 19.54 -4.16 6.96
CA ASP A 20 19.89 -3.18 5.95
C ASP A 20 21.11 -3.65 5.14
N VAL A 21 21.15 -3.30 3.86
CA VAL A 21 22.33 -3.56 3.03
C VAL A 21 23.60 -2.91 3.60
N SER A 22 23.49 -1.79 4.32
CA SER A 22 24.60 -1.12 5.00
C SER A 22 25.15 -1.89 6.21
N GLU A 23 24.39 -2.84 6.77
CA GLU A 23 24.75 -3.57 8.00
C GLU A 23 25.44 -4.90 7.73
N VAL A 24 25.75 -5.19 6.47
CA VAL A 24 26.32 -6.46 6.03
C VAL A 24 27.61 -6.29 5.24
N LYS A 25 28.41 -7.35 5.19
CA LYS A 25 29.62 -7.38 4.37
C LYS A 25 29.25 -7.36 2.89
N ARG A 26 30.02 -6.61 2.09
CA ARG A 26 29.90 -6.55 0.63
C ARG A 26 29.95 -7.93 -0.03
N GLY A 27 29.13 -8.10 -1.07
CA GLY A 27 29.10 -9.28 -1.92
C GLY A 27 28.32 -10.45 -1.32
N LYS A 28 28.69 -11.68 -1.71
CA LYS A 28 28.09 -12.93 -1.19
C LYS A 28 28.34 -13.18 0.30
N ARG A 29 29.30 -12.47 0.90
CA ARG A 29 29.64 -12.57 2.33
C ARG A 29 28.61 -11.88 3.24
N CYS A 30 27.55 -11.30 2.69
CA CYS A 30 26.48 -10.70 3.49
C CYS A 30 25.72 -11.74 4.34
N GLY A 31 25.72 -13.01 3.93
CA GLY A 31 24.99 -14.08 4.63
C GLY A 31 23.47 -13.93 4.57
N CYS A 32 22.97 -13.18 3.57
CA CYS A 32 21.55 -12.91 3.39
C CYS A 32 20.93 -13.81 2.32
N ILE A 33 19.67 -14.17 2.52
CA ILE A 33 18.82 -14.86 1.54
C ILE A 33 17.58 -14.01 1.25
N CYS A 34 16.97 -14.25 0.09
CA CYS A 34 15.67 -13.72 -0.25
C CYS A 34 14.59 -14.41 0.62
N PRO A 35 13.75 -13.67 1.37
CA PRO A 35 12.64 -14.24 2.12
C PRO A 35 11.64 -15.03 1.26
N SER A 36 11.45 -14.65 0.00
CA SER A 36 10.50 -15.28 -0.92
C SER A 36 11.06 -16.57 -1.52
N CYS A 37 12.08 -16.48 -2.38
CA CYS A 37 12.60 -17.65 -3.11
C CYS A 37 13.73 -18.40 -2.41
N LYS A 38 14.17 -17.92 -1.23
CA LYS A 38 15.29 -18.48 -0.44
C LYS A 38 16.65 -18.48 -1.14
N THR A 39 16.76 -17.91 -2.33
CA THR A 39 18.03 -17.80 -3.05
C THR A 39 18.93 -16.81 -2.32
N GLU A 40 20.23 -17.12 -2.30
CA GLU A 40 21.27 -16.23 -1.76
C GLU A 40 21.22 -14.84 -2.39
N LEU A 41 21.47 -13.83 -1.57
CA LEU A 41 21.60 -12.45 -1.99
C LEU A 41 23.07 -12.03 -2.03
N ILE A 42 23.37 -11.06 -2.88
CA ILE A 42 24.64 -10.36 -2.98
C ILE A 42 24.40 -8.93 -2.52
N ALA A 43 25.13 -8.47 -1.50
CA ALA A 43 25.12 -7.06 -1.12
C ALA A 43 25.96 -6.25 -2.13
N ARG A 44 25.29 -5.46 -2.97
CA ARG A 44 25.89 -4.52 -3.92
C ARG A 44 26.04 -3.18 -3.23
N GLN A 45 27.24 -2.92 -2.71
CA GLN A 45 27.63 -1.65 -2.11
C GLN A 45 28.70 -1.00 -3.01
N GLY A 46 28.62 0.30 -3.23
CA GLY A 46 29.58 1.05 -4.05
C GLY A 46 29.36 2.56 -4.00
N ALA A 47 30.32 3.32 -4.53
CA ALA A 47 30.28 4.78 -4.51
C ALA A 47 29.35 5.40 -5.58
N ILE A 48 28.96 4.61 -6.59
CA ILE A 48 28.26 5.11 -7.79
C ILE A 48 26.78 4.74 -7.80
N ASN A 49 26.45 3.50 -7.41
CA ASN A 49 25.10 2.97 -7.45
C ASN A 49 24.51 2.86 -6.04
N GLU A 50 23.19 3.02 -5.93
CA GLU A 50 22.45 2.79 -4.68
C GLU A 50 22.71 1.40 -4.14
N TRP A 51 22.89 1.34 -2.81
CA TRP A 51 23.21 0.09 -2.17
C TRP A 51 21.97 -0.79 -2.16
N CYS A 52 22.12 -2.04 -2.57
CA CYS A 52 21.02 -2.98 -2.63
C CYS A 52 21.47 -4.42 -2.52
N PHE A 53 20.51 -5.29 -2.23
CA PHE A 53 20.64 -6.70 -2.45
C PHE A 53 20.23 -7.07 -3.88
N ALA A 54 20.88 -8.09 -4.43
CA ALA A 54 20.49 -8.73 -5.68
C ALA A 54 20.60 -10.25 -5.54
N HIS A 55 19.75 -11.00 -6.23
CA HIS A 55 19.87 -12.45 -6.29
C HIS A 55 21.21 -12.87 -6.90
N VAL A 56 21.82 -13.93 -6.37
CA VAL A 56 22.92 -14.62 -7.06
C VAL A 56 22.34 -15.24 -8.34
N SER A 57 22.86 -14.87 -9.51
CA SER A 57 22.54 -15.57 -10.75
C SER A 57 23.17 -16.96 -10.71
N LYS A 58 22.35 -18.02 -10.85
CA LYS A 58 22.87 -19.36 -11.12
C LYS A 58 23.32 -19.41 -12.57
N GLY A 59 24.61 -19.24 -12.83
CA GLY A 59 25.21 -19.44 -14.14
C GLY A 59 25.23 -20.93 -14.48
N GLY A 60 24.22 -21.40 -15.20
CA GLY A 60 24.12 -22.78 -15.72
C GLY A 60 22.97 -22.89 -16.71
N ALA A 61 23.16 -23.70 -17.76
CA ALA A 61 22.26 -23.84 -18.91
C ALA A 61 20.84 -24.35 -18.58
N ASP A 62 20.58 -24.80 -17.35
CA ASP A 62 19.28 -25.28 -16.88
C ASP A 62 18.60 -24.35 -15.85
N SER A 63 19.04 -23.08 -15.77
CA SER A 63 18.38 -22.11 -14.90
C SER A 63 17.07 -21.62 -15.53
N VAL A 64 15.99 -22.38 -15.30
CA VAL A 64 14.64 -21.80 -15.33
C VAL A 64 14.69 -20.57 -14.43
N LYS A 65 14.65 -19.39 -15.04
CA LYS A 65 14.49 -18.12 -14.36
C LYS A 65 13.11 -18.14 -13.71
N ASN A 66 12.97 -18.79 -12.56
CA ASN A 66 11.82 -18.53 -11.72
C ASN A 66 11.90 -17.05 -11.36
N GLU A 67 11.02 -16.25 -11.95
CA GLU A 67 10.91 -14.82 -11.67
C GLU A 67 10.56 -14.68 -10.19
N CYS A 68 11.56 -14.34 -9.38
CA CYS A 68 11.35 -14.16 -7.95
C CYS A 68 10.48 -12.93 -7.76
N ALA A 69 9.25 -13.11 -7.28
CA ALA A 69 8.31 -12.03 -6.97
C ALA A 69 8.74 -11.15 -5.77
N PHE A 70 9.95 -11.32 -5.23
CA PHE A 70 10.46 -10.48 -4.16
C PHE A 70 10.85 -9.10 -4.70
N SER A 71 9.90 -8.18 -4.60
CA SER A 71 10.07 -6.78 -5.02
C SER A 71 10.63 -5.90 -3.90
N PHE A 72 10.99 -4.68 -4.27
CA PHE A 72 11.28 -3.59 -3.35
C PHE A 72 10.22 -3.51 -2.24
N TRP A 73 8.94 -3.45 -2.64
CA TRP A 73 7.81 -3.29 -1.72
C TRP A 73 7.68 -4.43 -0.73
N VAL A 74 7.88 -5.68 -1.17
CA VAL A 74 7.86 -6.84 -0.28
C VAL A 74 8.95 -6.71 0.79
N SER A 75 10.17 -6.32 0.41
CA SER A 75 11.26 -6.12 1.38
C SER A 75 10.97 -5.00 2.39
N VAL A 76 10.37 -3.89 1.94
CA VAL A 76 10.01 -2.75 2.79
C VAL A 76 8.90 -3.14 3.77
N VAL A 77 7.85 -3.86 3.32
CA VAL A 77 6.77 -4.34 4.20
C VAL A 77 7.29 -5.30 5.27
N LEU A 78 8.22 -6.21 4.92
CA LEU A 78 8.81 -7.13 5.90
C LEU A 78 9.64 -6.38 6.94
N MET A 79 10.46 -5.42 6.51
CA MET A 79 11.21 -4.58 7.44
C MET A 79 10.26 -3.73 8.31
N ALA A 80 9.19 -3.17 7.74
CA ALA A 80 8.19 -2.40 8.46
C ALA A 80 7.54 -3.21 9.61
N LYS A 81 7.23 -4.49 9.38
CA LYS A 81 6.74 -5.40 10.41
C LYS A 81 7.77 -5.62 11.51
N GLN A 82 9.03 -5.87 11.14
CA GLN A 82 10.12 -6.03 12.11
C GLN A 82 10.35 -4.77 12.94
N ILE A 83 10.24 -3.57 12.35
CA ILE A 83 10.36 -2.29 13.06
C ILE A 83 9.29 -2.19 14.14
N ILE A 84 8.01 -2.42 13.81
CA ILE A 84 6.92 -2.31 14.80
C ILE A 84 7.03 -3.40 15.87
N LEU A 85 7.40 -4.64 15.50
CA LEU A 85 7.62 -5.73 16.45
C LEU A 85 8.67 -5.41 17.52
N ASN A 86 9.69 -4.62 17.17
CA ASN A 86 10.76 -4.23 18.09
C ASN A 86 10.54 -2.85 18.72
N ALA A 87 9.52 -2.12 18.29
CA ALA A 87 9.21 -0.80 18.81
C ALA A 87 8.49 -0.89 20.17
N LYS A 88 8.58 0.21 20.92
CA LYS A 88 7.83 0.41 22.18
C LYS A 88 6.75 1.47 22.08
N SER A 89 6.78 2.26 21.01
CA SER A 89 5.83 3.32 20.81
C SER A 89 5.63 3.66 19.34
N ILE A 90 4.48 4.26 19.03
CA ILE A 90 4.11 4.75 17.71
C ILE A 90 3.34 6.06 17.85
N ARG A 91 3.69 7.06 17.04
CA ARG A 91 2.92 8.30 16.93
C ARG A 91 1.76 8.10 15.96
N VAL A 92 0.54 8.32 16.42
CA VAL A 92 -0.69 8.19 15.62
C VAL A 92 -1.30 9.56 15.34
N PRO A 93 -1.92 9.77 14.15
CA PRO A 93 -2.42 11.07 13.74
C PRO A 93 -3.71 11.45 14.48
N GLU A 94 -4.01 12.76 14.45
CA GLU A 94 -5.36 13.21 14.78
C GLU A 94 -6.39 12.64 13.80
N LEU A 95 -7.65 12.57 14.24
CA LEU A 95 -8.79 12.27 13.37
C LEU A 95 -9.93 13.22 13.71
N LYS A 96 -10.39 13.93 12.68
CA LYS A 96 -11.64 14.69 12.69
C LYS A 96 -12.57 14.04 11.66
N LEU A 97 -13.83 13.87 12.01
CA LEU A 97 -14.87 13.40 11.09
C LEU A 97 -15.89 14.51 10.91
N TYR A 98 -16.67 14.43 9.84
CA TYR A 98 -17.61 15.48 9.48
C TYR A 98 -19.05 14.99 9.61
N THR A 99 -19.95 15.88 10.02
CA THR A 99 -21.39 15.67 9.89
C THR A 99 -21.83 15.92 8.45
N ASN A 100 -23.10 15.62 8.14
CA ASN A 100 -23.73 16.01 6.88
C ASN A 100 -23.78 17.53 6.67
N GLN A 101 -23.78 18.34 7.74
CA GLN A 101 -23.68 19.81 7.65
C GLN A 101 -22.23 20.32 7.52
N ALA A 102 -21.26 19.43 7.23
CA ALA A 102 -19.85 19.75 7.09
C ALA A 102 -19.19 20.34 8.36
N GLU A 103 -19.80 20.13 9.54
CA GLU A 103 -19.20 20.45 10.83
C GLU A 103 -18.19 19.38 11.23
N SER A 104 -17.01 19.79 11.70
CA SER A 104 -15.98 18.85 12.14
C SER A 104 -16.16 18.43 13.60
N ILE A 105 -16.11 17.12 13.85
CA ILE A 105 -16.10 16.50 15.17
C ILE A 105 -14.74 15.83 15.42
N PRO A 106 -13.99 16.24 16.47
CA PRO A 106 -12.75 15.58 16.83
C PRO A 106 -13.02 14.18 17.41
N ILE A 107 -12.29 13.17 16.92
CA ILE A 107 -12.39 11.76 17.35
C ILE A 107 -11.21 11.37 18.25
N THR A 108 -10.01 11.75 17.81
CA THR A 108 -8.77 11.63 18.60
C THR A 108 -7.83 12.75 18.21
N SER A 109 -7.04 13.21 19.17
CA SER A 109 -5.87 14.05 18.89
C SER A 109 -4.71 13.17 18.43
N GLU A 110 -3.73 13.82 17.81
CA GLU A 110 -2.41 13.21 17.60
C GLU A 110 -1.78 12.88 18.95
N LYS A 111 -1.15 11.71 19.07
CA LYS A 111 -0.48 11.28 20.29
C LYS A 111 0.49 10.14 20.03
N THR A 112 1.42 9.94 20.96
CA THR A 112 2.28 8.75 21.03
C THR A 112 1.61 7.69 21.89
N LEU A 113 1.51 6.48 21.37
CA LEU A 113 1.00 5.31 22.08
C LEU A 113 2.16 4.40 22.43
N SER A 114 2.27 4.02 23.70
CA SER A 114 3.21 2.98 24.15
C SER A 114 2.55 1.62 24.12
N PHE A 115 3.30 0.58 23.76
CA PHE A 115 2.81 -0.78 23.67
C PHE A 115 3.94 -1.80 23.86
N ASP A 116 3.57 -2.98 24.35
CA ASP A 116 4.48 -4.13 24.49
C ASP A 116 3.95 -5.40 23.81
N ASN A 117 2.70 -5.40 23.36
CA ASN A 117 2.06 -6.55 22.75
C ASN A 117 1.72 -6.26 21.28
N VAL A 118 2.43 -6.95 20.39
CA VAL A 118 2.33 -6.82 18.94
C VAL A 118 2.16 -8.19 18.33
N GLU A 119 1.13 -8.35 17.51
CA GLU A 119 0.90 -9.53 16.68
C GLU A 119 1.06 -9.15 15.21
N VAL A 120 1.58 -10.06 14.39
CA VAL A 120 1.76 -9.82 12.94
C VAL A 120 0.94 -10.81 12.13
N GLU A 121 0.67 -10.44 10.87
CA GLU A 121 0.01 -11.32 9.87
C GLU A 121 -1.38 -11.82 10.27
N GLN A 122 -2.14 -10.99 11.00
CA GLN A 122 -3.45 -11.35 11.50
C GLN A 122 -4.53 -11.14 10.44
N ARG A 123 -5.60 -11.94 10.51
CA ARG A 123 -6.72 -11.85 9.58
C ARG A 123 -8.03 -11.77 10.34
N LEU A 124 -8.90 -10.86 9.91
CA LEU A 124 -10.30 -10.82 10.32
C LEU A 124 -11.17 -10.91 9.07
N LEU A 125 -11.92 -12.00 8.94
CA LEU A 125 -12.72 -12.30 7.75
C LEU A 125 -11.85 -12.28 6.47
N SER A 126 -12.15 -11.39 5.53
CA SER A 126 -11.39 -11.20 4.28
C SER A 126 -10.23 -10.21 4.42
N ILE A 127 -10.15 -9.45 5.51
CA ILE A 127 -9.20 -8.34 5.66
C ILE A 127 -7.92 -8.82 6.31
N HIS A 128 -6.80 -8.49 5.67
CA HIS A 128 -5.46 -8.80 6.14
C HIS A 128 -4.83 -7.60 6.83
N PHE A 129 -4.45 -7.77 8.08
CA PHE A 129 -3.70 -6.80 8.85
C PHE A 129 -2.23 -7.23 8.92
N ASP A 130 -1.35 -6.29 8.62
CA ASP A 130 0.08 -6.54 8.67
C ASP A 130 0.57 -6.64 10.12
N VAL A 131 0.01 -5.81 10.99
CA VAL A 131 0.32 -5.74 12.41
C VAL A 131 -0.94 -5.45 13.22
N ILE A 132 -1.09 -6.02 14.42
CA ILE A 132 -2.06 -5.64 15.43
C ILE A 132 -1.30 -5.27 16.69
N ILE A 133 -1.45 -4.02 17.12
CA ILE A 133 -0.95 -3.53 18.41
C ILE A 133 -2.09 -3.68 19.42
N LYS A 134 -1.85 -4.46 20.48
CA LYS A 134 -2.80 -4.66 21.58
C LYS A 134 -2.48 -3.67 22.70
N LEU A 135 -3.45 -2.82 23.01
CA LEU A 135 -3.42 -1.90 24.15
C LEU A 135 -4.41 -2.41 25.20
N GLU A 136 -4.41 -1.84 26.39
CA GLU A 136 -5.20 -2.33 27.53
C GLU A 136 -6.70 -2.51 27.20
N ASN A 137 -7.31 -1.52 26.53
CA ASN A 137 -8.76 -1.47 26.33
C ASN A 137 -9.19 -1.51 24.85
N TYR A 138 -8.23 -1.50 23.92
CA TYR A 138 -8.51 -1.43 22.48
C TYR A 138 -7.32 -1.97 21.69
N SER A 139 -7.51 -2.20 20.40
CA SER A 139 -6.40 -2.62 19.52
C SER A 139 -6.30 -1.70 18.31
N ILE A 140 -5.10 -1.59 17.75
CA ILE A 140 -4.87 -0.90 16.49
C ILE A 140 -4.37 -1.92 15.49
N ALA A 141 -5.18 -2.18 14.47
CA ALA A 141 -4.79 -2.99 13.33
C ALA A 141 -4.19 -2.08 12.25
N ILE A 142 -3.00 -2.44 11.77
CA ILE A 142 -2.21 -1.67 10.80
C ILE A 142 -2.23 -2.37 9.46
N ILE A 143 -2.47 -1.59 8.41
CA ILE A 143 -2.34 -2.03 7.01
C ILE A 143 -1.22 -1.22 6.37
N PHE A 144 -0.22 -1.90 5.82
CA PHE A 144 0.79 -1.27 4.96
C PHE A 144 0.28 -1.29 3.52
N SER A 145 -0.01 -0.11 2.97
CA SER A 145 -0.38 0.02 1.56
C SER A 145 0.83 0.31 0.68
N THR A 146 0.87 -0.32 -0.48
CA THR A 146 1.92 -0.21 -1.52
C THR A 146 1.23 0.00 -2.87
N PRO A 147 1.95 0.40 -3.94
CA PRO A 147 1.35 0.49 -5.27
C PRO A 147 0.64 -0.81 -5.72
N GLU A 148 1.14 -1.96 -5.26
CA GLU A 148 0.62 -3.30 -5.57
C GLU A 148 -0.49 -3.77 -4.61
N ARG A 149 -0.66 -3.10 -3.46
CA ARG A 149 -1.66 -3.46 -2.44
C ARG A 149 -2.22 -2.21 -1.78
N GLN A 150 -3.46 -1.88 -2.11
CA GLN A 150 -4.21 -0.83 -1.41
C GLN A 150 -4.94 -1.39 -0.20
N ALA A 151 -5.26 -0.54 0.77
CA ALA A 151 -6.15 -0.91 1.85
C ALA A 151 -7.59 -0.97 1.31
N ASP A 152 -8.14 -2.18 1.20
CA ASP A 152 -9.53 -2.39 0.83
C ASP A 152 -10.36 -2.69 2.08
N LEU A 153 -11.21 -1.73 2.44
CA LEU A 153 -12.20 -1.83 3.51
C LEU A 153 -13.59 -1.61 2.93
N SER A 154 -14.04 -2.56 2.14
CA SER A 154 -15.35 -2.52 1.49
C SER A 154 -16.54 -2.53 2.47
N ASP A 155 -16.37 -3.11 3.67
CA ASP A 155 -17.42 -3.14 4.70
C ASP A 155 -16.88 -2.76 6.09
N PHE A 156 -17.06 -1.50 6.48
CA PHE A 156 -16.72 -1.02 7.83
C PHE A 156 -17.67 -1.54 8.92
N ASN A 157 -18.83 -2.09 8.55
CA ASN A 157 -19.83 -2.52 9.54
C ASN A 157 -19.30 -3.65 10.44
N ILE A 158 -18.39 -4.48 9.93
CA ILE A 158 -17.75 -5.55 10.68
C ILE A 158 -16.99 -5.04 11.92
N PHE A 159 -16.62 -3.76 11.95
CA PHE A 159 -15.89 -3.15 13.05
C PHE A 159 -16.77 -2.34 14.01
N LYS A 160 -18.05 -2.10 13.70
CA LYS A 160 -18.94 -1.21 14.47
C LYS A 160 -19.13 -1.61 15.94
N SER A 161 -18.97 -2.88 16.25
CA SER A 161 -19.05 -3.45 17.61
C SER A 161 -17.68 -3.78 18.22
N SER A 162 -16.60 -3.55 17.48
CA SER A 162 -15.24 -3.85 17.92
C SER A 162 -14.59 -2.63 18.59
N THR A 163 -13.59 -2.89 19.44
CA THR A 163 -12.67 -1.87 19.96
C THR A 163 -11.43 -1.74 19.09
N ILE A 164 -11.49 -2.12 17.81
CA ILE A 164 -10.34 -2.12 16.91
C ILE A 164 -10.35 -0.82 16.07
N GLY A 165 -9.25 -0.06 16.15
CA GLY A 165 -8.95 1.01 15.20
C GLY A 165 -8.15 0.46 14.02
N ILE A 166 -8.36 1.02 12.82
CA ILE A 166 -7.64 0.62 11.61
C ILE A 166 -6.82 1.80 11.13
N LEU A 167 -5.51 1.60 11.10
CA LEU A 167 -4.52 2.60 10.72
C LEU A 167 -3.82 2.15 9.44
N GLU A 168 -3.91 2.96 8.41
CA GLU A 168 -3.12 2.80 7.19
C GLU A 168 -1.78 3.51 7.35
N ILE A 169 -0.72 2.86 6.89
CA ILE A 169 0.60 3.46 6.71
C ILE A 169 0.99 3.28 5.23
N PRO A 170 0.79 4.30 4.38
CA PRO A 170 1.14 4.21 2.97
C PRO A 170 2.65 4.17 2.78
N LEU A 171 3.18 3.00 2.44
CA LEU A 171 4.61 2.84 2.16
C LEU A 171 4.97 3.33 0.75
N SER A 172 4.00 3.53 -0.14
CA SER A 172 4.24 3.99 -1.52
C SER A 172 5.08 5.27 -1.64
N LYS A 173 5.15 6.10 -0.59
CA LYS A 173 5.97 7.33 -0.56
C LYS A 173 7.43 7.10 -0.13
N THR A 174 7.77 5.90 0.35
CA THR A 174 9.12 5.61 0.87
C THR A 174 10.12 5.32 -0.24
N ASP A 175 9.69 5.05 -1.48
CA ASP A 175 10.59 4.85 -2.62
C ASP A 175 11.53 6.04 -2.82
N SER A 176 10.98 7.25 -2.85
CA SER A 176 11.72 8.50 -3.02
C SER A 176 12.62 8.82 -1.82
N LEU A 177 12.29 8.32 -0.63
CA LEU A 177 13.09 8.49 0.58
C LEU A 177 14.26 7.51 0.63
N LEU A 178 14.02 6.27 0.21
CA LEU A 178 15.00 5.17 0.24
C LEU A 178 15.88 5.14 -1.01
N SER A 179 15.52 5.85 -2.09
CA SER A 179 16.36 5.97 -3.30
C SER A 179 17.32 7.17 -3.25
N GLN A 180 17.42 7.89 -2.12
CA GLN A 180 18.29 9.06 -2.02
C GLN A 180 19.77 8.69 -1.82
N ARG A 181 20.58 9.03 -2.81
CA ARG A 181 21.99 8.61 -2.98
C ARG A 181 23.00 9.11 -1.94
N ASN A 182 22.61 10.05 -1.06
CA ASN A 182 23.55 10.79 -0.20
C ASN A 182 23.15 10.85 1.27
N ILE A 183 22.14 10.09 1.70
CA ILE A 183 21.84 10.03 3.13
C ILE A 183 22.81 9.05 3.75
N ALA A 184 23.70 9.56 4.61
CA ALA A 184 24.64 8.78 5.43
C ALA A 184 23.93 7.88 6.48
N GLY A 185 22.63 7.64 6.33
CA GLY A 185 21.77 6.94 7.26
C GLY A 185 21.28 5.62 6.67
N LYS A 186 20.96 4.69 7.55
CA LYS A 186 20.46 3.37 7.16
C LYS A 186 19.04 3.51 6.61
N TYR A 187 18.68 2.75 5.57
CA TYR A 187 17.29 2.67 5.08
C TYR A 187 16.33 2.25 6.20
N SER A 188 16.79 1.41 7.12
CA SER A 188 16.01 1.00 8.30
C SER A 188 15.68 2.16 9.23
N GLU A 189 16.57 3.13 9.42
CA GLU A 189 16.35 4.31 10.27
C GLU A 189 15.34 5.27 9.62
N ILE A 190 15.48 5.53 8.31
CA ILE A 190 14.54 6.34 7.54
C ILE A 190 13.14 5.74 7.60
N LEU A 191 13.04 4.42 7.37
CA LEU A 191 11.78 3.70 7.42
C LEU A 191 11.20 3.68 8.86
N SER A 192 12.06 3.56 9.87
CA SER A 192 11.64 3.62 11.27
C SER A 192 11.04 4.98 11.63
N GLU A 193 11.69 6.09 11.25
CA GLU A 193 11.13 7.43 11.48
C GLU A 193 9.82 7.64 10.72
N TYR A 194 9.75 7.15 9.48
CA TYR A 194 8.52 7.18 8.68
C TYR A 194 7.35 6.46 9.37
N ILE A 195 7.60 5.26 9.90
CA ILE A 195 6.59 4.37 10.50
C ILE A 195 6.28 4.75 11.95
N LEU A 196 7.24 5.16 12.76
CA LEU A 196 7.03 5.35 14.20
C LEU A 196 6.91 6.82 14.60
N GLY A 197 7.72 7.71 14.02
CA GLY A 197 7.88 9.09 14.48
C GLY A 197 6.90 10.08 13.84
N ASN A 198 6.61 9.93 12.54
CA ASN A 198 5.85 10.92 11.80
C ASN A 198 4.35 10.55 11.64
N ALA A 199 3.47 11.26 12.35
CA ALA A 199 2.03 11.02 12.30
C ALA A 199 1.38 11.33 10.93
N ALA A 200 1.92 12.30 10.19
CA ALA A 200 1.39 12.71 8.88
C ALA A 200 1.55 11.64 7.79
N ASN A 201 2.40 10.65 8.03
CA ASN A 201 2.60 9.49 7.15
C ASN A 201 1.57 8.37 7.36
N LYS A 202 0.51 8.64 8.13
CA LYS A 202 -0.46 7.64 8.57
C LYS A 202 -1.87 8.20 8.42
N LYS A 203 -2.83 7.31 8.24
CA LYS A 203 -4.23 7.69 8.11
C LYS A 203 -5.11 6.71 8.86
N TRP A 204 -6.03 7.23 9.67
CA TRP A 204 -7.09 6.39 10.21
C TRP A 204 -8.08 6.05 9.10
N LEU A 205 -8.27 4.76 8.85
CA LEU A 205 -9.36 4.27 8.01
C LEU A 205 -10.62 4.03 8.84
N TYR A 206 -10.45 3.62 10.09
CA TYR A 206 -11.54 3.47 11.05
C TYR A 206 -11.03 3.74 12.47
N HIS A 207 -11.88 4.35 13.30
CA HIS A 207 -11.58 4.55 14.72
C HIS A 207 -12.82 4.15 15.54
N PRO A 208 -12.69 3.31 16.58
CA PRO A 208 -13.84 2.74 17.30
C PRO A 208 -14.72 3.80 17.97
N ARG A 209 -14.14 4.95 18.34
CA ARG A 209 -14.90 6.11 18.83
C ARG A 209 -15.91 6.69 17.83
N LYS A 210 -15.78 6.43 16.52
CA LYS A 210 -16.76 6.86 15.52
C LYS A 210 -18.15 6.37 15.91
N SER A 211 -18.31 5.05 16.06
CA SER A 211 -19.60 4.43 16.33
C SER A 211 -20.16 4.82 17.71
N LEU A 212 -19.29 5.10 18.69
CA LEU A 212 -19.70 5.63 20.00
C LEU A 212 -20.29 7.04 19.88
N ILE A 213 -19.66 7.92 19.10
CA ILE A 213 -20.11 9.31 18.92
C ILE A 213 -21.39 9.37 18.07
N GLU A 214 -21.47 8.59 16.99
CA GLU A 214 -22.68 8.48 16.16
C GLU A 214 -23.90 8.08 16.99
N LYS A 215 -23.76 7.05 17.85
CA LYS A 215 -24.82 6.63 18.78
C LYS A 215 -25.18 7.72 19.80
N LYS A 216 -24.18 8.34 20.44
CA LYS A 216 -24.40 9.35 21.49
C LYS A 216 -25.08 10.61 20.96
N LYS A 217 -24.72 11.05 19.75
CA LYS A 217 -25.23 12.29 19.15
C LYS A 217 -26.38 12.08 18.17
N GLY A 218 -26.75 10.83 17.86
CA GLY A 218 -27.82 10.54 16.90
C GLY A 218 -27.51 11.04 15.49
N LEU A 219 -26.26 10.99 15.06
CA LEU A 219 -25.80 11.51 13.77
C LEU A 219 -24.91 10.51 13.02
N GLN A 220 -24.65 10.78 11.74
CA GLN A 220 -23.72 10.01 10.92
C GLN A 220 -22.43 10.81 10.69
N LEU A 221 -21.29 10.12 10.75
CA LEU A 221 -19.97 10.71 10.57
C LEU A 221 -19.25 10.21 9.31
N PHE A 222 -18.62 11.15 8.62
CA PHE A 222 -17.94 10.94 7.35
C PHE A 222 -16.45 11.26 7.48
N LEU A 223 -15.60 10.47 6.82
CA LEU A 223 -14.15 10.70 6.76
C LEU A 223 -13.82 11.97 5.95
N GLU A 224 -14.59 12.18 4.89
CA GLU A 224 -14.45 13.34 3.99
C GLU A 224 -15.51 14.38 4.31
N ARG A 225 -15.13 15.65 4.14
CA ARG A 225 -16.05 16.77 4.33
C ARG A 225 -17.07 16.77 3.19
N PRO A 226 -18.38 16.65 3.48
CA PRO A 226 -19.39 16.65 2.42
C PRO A 226 -19.39 17.98 1.65
N TYR A 227 -19.36 17.90 0.32
CA TYR A 227 -19.55 19.03 -0.58
C TYR A 227 -21.05 19.32 -0.73
N PHE A 228 -21.74 19.77 0.32
CA PHE A 228 -23.09 20.32 0.15
C PHE A 228 -22.98 21.82 -0.11
N MET A 229 -23.28 22.20 -1.35
CA MET A 229 -23.51 23.55 -1.91
C MET A 229 -23.21 24.73 -0.96
N VAL A 230 -21.96 25.19 -0.93
CA VAL A 230 -21.72 26.62 -0.81
C VAL A 230 -22.07 27.16 -2.20
N SER A 231 -23.30 27.62 -2.41
CA SER A 231 -23.53 28.55 -3.52
C SER A 231 -22.72 29.79 -3.16
N GLU A 232 -21.47 29.85 -3.64
CA GLU A 232 -20.80 31.14 -3.72
C GLU A 232 -21.76 32.06 -4.50
N PRO A 233 -22.14 33.24 -3.97
CA PRO A 233 -22.88 34.18 -4.78
C PRO A 233 -22.01 34.46 -6.01
N THR A 234 -22.46 33.99 -7.17
CA THR A 234 -21.79 34.29 -8.45
C THR A 234 -21.56 35.80 -8.49
N PRO A 235 -20.32 36.27 -8.65
CA PRO A 235 -20.07 37.69 -8.84
C PRO A 235 -20.90 38.13 -10.04
N ILE A 236 -21.74 39.14 -9.86
CA ILE A 236 -22.35 39.85 -10.98
C ILE A 236 -21.17 40.47 -11.73
N ILE A 237 -20.74 39.83 -12.81
CA ILE A 237 -19.80 40.43 -13.74
C ILE A 237 -20.60 41.53 -14.45
N GLU A 238 -20.47 42.77 -13.97
CA GLU A 238 -20.87 43.93 -14.74
C GLU A 238 -20.11 43.89 -16.07
N GLN A 239 -20.84 43.65 -17.16
CA GLN A 239 -20.24 43.67 -18.49
C GLN A 239 -19.75 45.09 -18.78
N PRO A 240 -18.47 45.31 -19.14
CA PRO A 240 -18.02 46.60 -19.61
C PRO A 240 -18.75 46.95 -20.90
N LYS A 241 -19.30 48.17 -20.95
CA LYS A 241 -19.98 48.75 -22.12
C LYS A 241 -19.09 48.59 -23.36
N ARG A 242 -19.52 47.75 -24.31
CA ARG A 242 -18.82 47.57 -25.59
C ARG A 242 -18.82 48.89 -26.37
N GLN A 243 -17.63 49.43 -26.61
CA GLN A 243 -17.42 50.42 -27.67
C GLN A 243 -17.58 49.74 -29.02
N ILE A 244 -18.48 50.29 -29.85
CA ILE A 244 -18.77 49.82 -31.20
C ILE A 244 -17.65 50.30 -32.11
N TYR A 245 -16.78 49.39 -32.54
CA TYR A 245 -15.93 49.60 -33.70
C TYR A 245 -16.49 48.80 -34.88
N ASN A 246 -16.99 49.51 -35.88
CA ASN A 246 -17.45 48.95 -37.14
C ASN A 246 -16.24 48.45 -37.96
N LYS A 247 -16.25 47.17 -38.34
CA LYS A 247 -15.36 46.64 -39.38
C LYS A 247 -16.17 45.99 -40.51
N PRO A 248 -15.76 46.13 -41.79
CA PRO A 248 -16.57 45.77 -42.96
C PRO A 248 -16.67 44.25 -43.16
N LYS A 249 -17.77 43.83 -43.80
CA LYS A 249 -18.07 42.43 -44.14
C LYS A 249 -17.16 41.91 -45.26
N GLU A 250 -16.61 40.71 -45.08
CA GLU A 250 -16.06 39.88 -46.16
C GLU A 250 -16.71 38.49 -46.20
N PRO A 251 -16.77 37.84 -47.39
CA PRO A 251 -17.83 36.90 -47.72
C PRO A 251 -17.56 35.44 -47.35
N ILE A 252 -18.67 34.71 -47.27
CA ILE A 252 -18.84 33.31 -46.90
C ILE A 252 -18.29 32.37 -47.98
N ILE A 253 -17.49 31.38 -47.59
CA ILE A 253 -17.26 30.15 -48.37
C ILE A 253 -17.43 28.92 -47.47
N ARG A 254 -18.21 27.95 -47.96
CA ARG A 254 -18.64 26.69 -47.30
C ARG A 254 -17.71 25.54 -47.71
N ASP A 255 -17.36 24.65 -46.77
CA ASP A 255 -17.35 23.17 -46.95
C ASP A 255 -17.03 22.48 -45.59
N ARG A 256 -17.94 21.71 -44.97
CA ARG A 256 -18.33 20.27 -45.11
C ARG A 256 -17.38 19.24 -44.47
N ARG A 257 -17.99 18.50 -43.50
CA ARG A 257 -17.73 17.12 -43.03
C ARG A 257 -16.51 16.97 -42.08
N THR A 258 -16.56 16.24 -40.96
CA THR A 258 -17.29 14.99 -40.65
C THR A 258 -17.52 14.85 -39.13
N ILE A 259 -18.69 14.33 -38.76
CA ILE A 259 -19.11 13.90 -37.42
C ILE A 259 -18.84 12.40 -37.30
N TYR A 260 -18.36 11.90 -36.15
CA TYR A 260 -18.88 10.65 -35.57
C TYR A 260 -18.95 10.74 -34.04
N LYS A 261 -20.20 10.78 -33.56
CA LYS A 261 -20.62 10.34 -32.22
C LYS A 261 -20.58 8.81 -32.18
N THR A 262 -20.20 8.21 -31.06
CA THR A 262 -20.89 7.01 -30.54
C THR A 262 -20.82 6.96 -29.02
N THR A 263 -21.99 6.72 -28.42
CA THR A 263 -22.28 6.37 -27.03
C THR A 263 -22.18 4.86 -26.85
N TYR A 264 -21.77 4.36 -25.66
CA TYR A 264 -22.00 2.96 -25.28
C TYR A 264 -22.37 2.83 -23.80
N MET A 265 -23.46 2.11 -23.55
CA MET A 265 -23.94 1.64 -22.23
C MET A 265 -23.32 0.26 -21.91
N PRO A 266 -23.21 -0.14 -20.62
CA PRO A 266 -22.55 -1.38 -20.23
C PRO A 266 -23.51 -2.59 -20.30
N ASN A 267 -23.09 -3.67 -20.95
CA ASN A 267 -23.73 -4.98 -20.90
C ASN A 267 -23.07 -5.89 -19.85
N ALA A 268 -23.88 -6.80 -19.30
CA ALA A 268 -23.57 -7.79 -18.28
C ALA A 268 -22.37 -8.69 -18.61
N LEU A 269 -21.64 -9.09 -17.55
CA LEU A 269 -20.44 -9.95 -17.61
C LEU A 269 -20.81 -11.41 -17.98
N PRO A 270 -20.10 -12.05 -18.93
CA PRO A 270 -20.32 -13.45 -19.27
C PRO A 270 -19.63 -14.41 -18.27
N GLU A 271 -20.26 -15.57 -18.05
CA GLU A 271 -19.69 -16.70 -17.30
C GLU A 271 -18.43 -17.24 -18.00
N ILE A 272 -17.30 -17.32 -17.27
CA ILE A 272 -16.01 -17.73 -17.82
C ILE A 272 -15.88 -19.25 -17.76
N GLN A 273 -15.82 -19.90 -18.92
CA GLN A 273 -15.49 -21.31 -19.08
C GLN A 273 -13.98 -21.57 -18.86
N HIS A 274 -13.67 -22.72 -18.24
CA HIS A 274 -12.33 -23.19 -17.90
C HIS A 274 -11.50 -23.59 -19.14
N SER A 275 -10.78 -22.68 -19.79
CA SER A 275 -9.72 -23.08 -20.76
C SER A 275 -8.55 -22.13 -21.03
N ASP A 276 -8.50 -20.90 -20.51
CA ASP A 276 -7.62 -19.86 -21.10
C ASP A 276 -6.39 -19.42 -20.27
N TYR A 277 -5.93 -20.20 -19.29
CA TYR A 277 -4.72 -19.82 -18.54
C TYR A 277 -3.45 -20.31 -19.25
N LYS A 278 -2.78 -19.42 -20.00
CA LYS A 278 -1.45 -19.65 -20.60
C LYS A 278 -0.34 -19.92 -19.58
N ASP A 279 -0.57 -19.62 -18.30
CA ASP A 279 0.38 -19.81 -17.18
C ASP A 279 -0.22 -20.70 -16.06
N ALA A 280 -0.89 -21.78 -16.43
CA ALA A 280 -1.44 -22.73 -15.46
C ALA A 280 -0.34 -23.66 -14.94
N ASP A 281 -0.01 -23.54 -13.65
CA ASP A 281 1.00 -24.33 -12.98
C ASP A 281 0.48 -24.93 -11.67
N ASN A 282 1.22 -25.89 -11.11
CA ASN A 282 0.91 -26.49 -9.80
C ASN A 282 1.46 -25.64 -8.66
N TYR A 283 0.59 -25.05 -7.86
CA TYR A 283 0.95 -24.18 -6.74
C TYR A 283 0.63 -24.79 -5.38
N LYS A 284 1.50 -24.53 -4.40
CA LYS A 284 1.26 -24.78 -2.98
C LYS A 284 1.34 -23.46 -2.22
N CYS A 285 0.37 -23.19 -1.36
CA CYS A 285 0.42 -22.05 -0.46
C CYS A 285 1.29 -22.41 0.74
N ILE A 286 2.36 -21.66 0.95
CA ILE A 286 3.23 -21.81 2.13
C ILE A 286 2.48 -21.40 3.41
N LYS A 287 1.48 -20.52 3.31
CA LYS A 287 0.72 -19.99 4.46
C LYS A 287 -0.34 -20.97 4.97
N CYS A 288 -1.18 -21.53 4.10
CA CYS A 288 -2.28 -22.41 4.51
C CYS A 288 -2.12 -23.87 4.08
N GLY A 289 -1.05 -24.20 3.35
CA GLY A 289 -0.80 -25.56 2.84
C GLY A 289 -1.63 -25.96 1.63
N SER A 290 -2.67 -25.19 1.25
CA SER A 290 -3.54 -25.49 0.10
C SER A 290 -2.73 -25.68 -1.18
N MET A 291 -3.11 -26.68 -1.98
CA MET A 291 -2.49 -26.96 -3.28
C MET A 291 -3.54 -26.79 -4.37
N TRP A 292 -3.20 -26.14 -5.48
CA TRP A 292 -4.12 -25.96 -6.62
C TRP A 292 -3.36 -25.92 -7.94
N PHE A 293 -4.08 -26.23 -9.03
CA PHE A 293 -3.64 -26.02 -10.40
C PHE A 293 -4.41 -24.84 -10.99
N GLY A 294 -3.72 -23.87 -11.58
CA GLY A 294 -4.33 -22.67 -12.16
C GLY A 294 -3.55 -21.39 -11.84
N PRO A 295 -4.20 -20.23 -11.70
CA PRO A 295 -3.50 -18.95 -11.54
C PRO A 295 -2.69 -18.90 -10.23
N HIS A 296 -1.62 -18.10 -10.21
CA HIS A 296 -0.67 -17.94 -9.08
C HIS A 296 -1.29 -17.32 -7.81
N VAL A 297 -2.62 -17.27 -7.65
CA VAL A 297 -3.31 -16.74 -6.46
C VAL A 297 -3.89 -17.89 -5.66
N CYS A 298 -3.49 -18.01 -4.39
CA CYS A 298 -4.08 -18.99 -3.49
C CYS A 298 -5.56 -18.68 -3.27
N LYS A 299 -6.48 -19.54 -3.68
CA LYS A 299 -7.93 -19.34 -3.50
C LYS A 299 -8.35 -19.28 -2.02
N THR A 300 -7.61 -19.95 -1.13
CA THR A 300 -7.87 -19.96 0.31
C THR A 300 -7.37 -18.68 0.99
N CYS A 301 -6.19 -18.19 0.62
CA CYS A 301 -5.62 -16.97 1.21
C CYS A 301 -5.98 -15.69 0.43
N ASN A 302 -6.55 -15.83 -0.77
CA ASN A 302 -6.71 -14.82 -1.81
C ASN A 302 -5.44 -13.98 -2.02
N SER A 303 -4.29 -14.65 -2.13
CA SER A 303 -2.99 -13.99 -2.20
C SER A 303 -2.03 -14.80 -3.08
N HIS A 304 -1.28 -14.09 -3.94
CA HIS A 304 -0.22 -14.67 -4.76
C HIS A 304 1.17 -14.61 -4.11
N PHE A 305 1.30 -13.94 -2.96
CA PHE A 305 2.60 -13.71 -2.32
C PHE A 305 3.20 -14.96 -1.66
N TYR A 306 2.39 -16.00 -1.43
CA TYR A 306 2.80 -17.20 -0.68
C TYR A 306 2.61 -18.49 -1.48
N SER A 307 2.21 -18.39 -2.74
CA SER A 307 2.10 -19.52 -3.65
C SER A 307 3.46 -19.82 -4.26
N VAL A 308 3.89 -21.07 -4.18
CA VAL A 308 5.10 -21.56 -4.83
C VAL A 308 4.77 -22.68 -5.79
N THR A 309 5.45 -22.73 -6.93
CA THR A 309 5.35 -23.86 -7.84
C THR A 309 5.94 -25.10 -7.19
N TYR A 310 5.30 -26.25 -7.37
CA TYR A 310 5.81 -27.54 -6.92
C TYR A 310 5.61 -28.59 -8.01
N SER A 311 6.52 -29.56 -8.07
CA SER A 311 6.40 -30.72 -8.93
C SER A 311 5.89 -31.90 -8.11
N LYS A 312 4.85 -32.59 -8.57
CA LYS A 312 4.53 -33.93 -8.03
C LYS A 312 5.70 -34.83 -8.40
N ARG A 313 6.37 -35.41 -7.40
CA ARG A 313 7.25 -36.56 -7.61
C ARG A 313 6.40 -37.77 -7.94
#